data_AF-A0A527XK20-F1
#
_entry.id   AF-A0A527XK20-F1
#
_cell.length_a   1.000
_cell.length_b   1.000
_cell.length_c   1.000
_cell.angle_alpha   90.00
_cell.angle_beta   90.00
_cell.angle_gamma   90.00
#
_symmetry.space_group_name_H-M   'P 1'
#
loop_
_entity.id
_entity.type
_entity.pdbx_description
1 polymer ?
#
loop_
_entity_poly.entity_id
_entity_poly.type
_entity_poly.pdbx_seq_one_letter_code
_entity_poly.pdbx_strand_id
1 'polypeptide(L)'
;VRGADVVALQEVTRNNPRNGGRDMVAEIGEALPDYFAAYGSNFEVNIGSRLENGRAVSTSFQLGNMVLSKTPIHLSRNLLLPRSRS
;
A
#
# COMPACT_ATOMS: atom_id res chain seq x y z
N VAL A 1 -8.14 -8.19 -17.01
CA VAL A 1 -7.78 -8.70 -15.67
C VAL A 1 -8.99 -9.25 -14.88
N ARG A 2 -10.25 -9.07 -15.30
CA ARG A 2 -11.40 -9.63 -14.57
C ARG A 2 -11.27 -11.16 -14.44
N GLY A 3 -11.47 -11.65 -13.21
CA GLY A 3 -11.45 -13.06 -12.91
C GLY A 3 -10.09 -13.65 -12.51
N ALA A 4 -9.01 -12.88 -12.47
CA ALA A 4 -7.72 -13.37 -11.95
C ALA A 4 -7.85 -13.85 -10.50
N ASP A 5 -7.25 -14.99 -10.14
CA ASP A 5 -7.30 -15.47 -8.75
C ASP A 5 -6.35 -14.70 -7.83
N VAL A 6 -5.26 -14.18 -8.42
CA VAL A 6 -4.27 -13.33 -7.76
C VAL A 6 -3.91 -12.17 -8.68
N VAL A 7 -3.78 -10.97 -8.11
CA VAL A 7 -3.33 -9.76 -8.80
C VAL A 7 -2.14 -9.18 -8.05
N ALA A 8 -1.06 -8.88 -8.75
CA ALA A 8 0.11 -8.20 -8.19
C ALA A 8 0.25 -6.82 -8.86
N LEU A 9 0.17 -5.77 -8.04
CA LEU A 9 0.27 -4.38 -8.47
C LEU A 9 1.58 -3.77 -7.96
N GLN A 10 2.21 -2.99 -8.83
CA GLN A 10 3.41 -2.21 -8.55
C GLN A 10 3.01 -0.73 -8.53
N GLU A 11 3.86 0.10 -7.93
CA GLU A 11 3.67 1.55 -7.88
C GLU A 11 2.35 1.98 -7.20
N VAL A 12 1.87 1.18 -6.25
CA VAL A 12 0.70 1.54 -5.45
C VAL A 12 1.14 2.56 -4.40
N THR A 13 0.43 3.67 -4.32
CA THR A 13 0.82 4.79 -3.45
C THR A 13 -0.27 5.25 -2.50
N ARG A 14 0.16 5.86 -1.39
CA ARG A 14 -0.68 6.67 -0.50
C ARG A 14 -0.12 8.07 -0.39
N ASN A 15 -0.98 9.08 -0.44
CA ASN A 15 -0.61 10.49 -0.26
C ASN A 15 0.47 10.98 -1.23
N ASN A 16 0.56 10.43 -2.45
CA ASN A 16 1.51 10.91 -3.44
C ASN A 16 1.07 12.30 -3.96
N PRO A 17 1.86 13.37 -3.79
CA PRO A 17 1.45 14.70 -4.26
C PRO A 17 1.17 14.75 -5.78
N ARG A 18 1.82 13.87 -6.55
CA ARG A 18 1.64 13.79 -8.01
C ARG A 18 0.33 13.13 -8.44
N ASN A 19 -0.35 12.39 -7.55
CA ASN A 19 -1.65 11.78 -7.84
C ASN A 19 -2.81 12.44 -7.07
N GLY A 20 -2.60 13.65 -6.56
CA GLY A 20 -3.59 14.37 -5.76
C GLY A 20 -3.70 13.87 -4.32
N GLY A 21 -2.71 13.13 -3.82
CA GLY A 21 -2.69 12.64 -2.44
C GLY A 21 -3.62 11.44 -2.20
N ARG A 22 -3.99 10.71 -3.25
CA ARG A 22 -4.94 9.59 -3.16
C ARG A 22 -4.38 8.43 -2.34
N ASP A 23 -5.28 7.71 -1.67
CA ASP A 23 -4.98 6.42 -1.04
C ASP A 23 -5.38 5.30 -2.01
N MET A 24 -4.46 4.93 -2.90
CA MET A 24 -4.74 3.89 -3.89
C MET A 24 -5.02 2.54 -3.22
N VAL A 25 -4.47 2.27 -2.04
CA VAL A 25 -4.70 1.00 -1.33
C VAL A 25 -6.16 0.89 -0.92
N ALA A 26 -6.72 1.96 -0.34
CA ALA A 26 -8.13 2.02 0.03
C ALA A 26 -9.03 1.94 -1.21
N GLU A 27 -8.77 2.79 -2.21
CA GLU A 27 -9.60 2.87 -3.42
C GLU A 27 -9.60 1.56 -4.24
N ILE A 28 -8.45 0.87 -4.35
CA ILE A 28 -8.36 -0.42 -5.03
C ILE A 28 -9.07 -1.51 -4.23
N GLY A 29 -8.96 -1.48 -2.90
CA GLY A 29 -9.69 -2.40 -2.02
C GLY A 29 -11.21 -2.22 -2.15
N GLU A 30 -11.69 -0.99 -2.24
CA GLU A 30 -13.10 -0.67 -2.49
C GLU A 30 -13.57 -1.11 -3.89
N ALA A 31 -12.70 -1.02 -4.90
CA ALA A 31 -13.01 -1.43 -6.27
C ALA A 31 -13.02 -2.96 -6.48
N LEU A 32 -12.34 -3.72 -5.61
CA LEU A 32 -12.24 -5.19 -5.65
C LEU A 32 -12.62 -5.81 -4.30
N PRO A 33 -13.88 -5.63 -3.85
CA PRO A 33 -14.30 -5.96 -2.49
C PRO A 33 -14.35 -7.48 -2.21
N ASP A 34 -14.32 -8.31 -3.25
CA ASP A 34 -14.27 -9.77 -3.18
C ASP A 34 -12.84 -10.33 -3.10
N TYR A 35 -11.82 -9.46 -2.99
CA TYR A 35 -10.42 -9.86 -2.86
C TYR A 35 -9.88 -9.50 -1.46
N PHE A 36 -9.12 -10.42 -0.89
CA PHE A 36 -8.23 -10.15 0.23
C PHE A 36 -7.00 -9.39 -0.28
N ALA A 37 -6.59 -8.35 0.44
CA ALA A 37 -5.50 -7.49 0.04
C ALA A 37 -4.35 -7.49 1.05
N ALA A 38 -3.12 -7.44 0.55
CA ALA A 38 -1.92 -7.17 1.33
C ALA A 38 -1.11 -6.08 0.62
N TYR A 39 -0.91 -4.96 1.29
CA TYR A 39 -0.05 -3.87 0.83
C TYR A 39 1.24 -3.84 1.65
N GLY A 40 2.38 -3.71 0.97
CA GLY A 40 3.68 -3.53 1.60
C GLY A 40 4.39 -2.32 1.01
N SER A 41 4.53 -1.28 1.82
CA SER A 41 5.30 -0.09 1.48
C SER A 41 6.79 -0.42 1.43
N ASN A 42 7.45 -0.13 0.31
CA ASN A 42 8.91 -0.26 0.17
C ASN A 42 9.60 1.07 0.52
N PHE A 43 8.85 2.17 0.48
CA PHE A 43 9.33 3.52 0.70
C PHE A 43 8.26 4.32 1.44
N GLU A 44 8.66 4.97 2.53
CA GLU A 44 7.79 5.85 3.30
C GLU A 44 8.56 7.11 3.71
N VAL A 45 7.94 8.27 3.53
CA VAL A 45 8.52 9.56 3.93
C VAL A 45 7.44 10.46 4.52
N ASN A 46 7.80 11.17 5.59
CA ASN A 46 6.96 12.20 6.17
C ASN A 46 6.79 13.36 5.18
N ILE A 47 5.55 13.79 4.94
CA ILE A 47 5.26 14.91 4.02
C ILE A 47 4.40 16.00 4.65
N GLY A 48 4.13 15.92 5.96
CA GLY A 48 3.26 16.88 6.62
C GLY A 48 2.64 16.38 7.92
N SER A 49 3.32 15.53 8.69
CA SER A 49 2.84 15.23 10.04
C SER A 49 2.85 16.47 10.92
N ARG A 50 1.85 16.59 11.81
CA ARG A 50 1.68 17.76 12.68
C ARG A 50 0.94 17.40 13.96
N LEU A 51 0.96 18.32 14.94
CA LEU A 51 0.05 18.28 16.08
C LEU A 51 -1.23 19.06 15.73
N GLU A 52 -2.38 18.43 15.88
CA GLU A 52 -3.71 19.06 15.79
C GLU A 52 -4.41 18.93 17.13
N ASN A 53 -4.70 20.06 17.80
CA ASN A 53 -5.39 20.08 19.10
C ASN A 53 -4.74 19.13 20.14
N GLY A 54 -3.41 19.10 20.17
CA GLY A 54 -2.63 18.23 21.07
C GLY A 54 -2.52 16.77 20.62
N ARG A 55 -3.13 16.37 19.50
CA ARG A 55 -3.05 15.02 18.92
C ARG A 55 -2.05 14.97 17.77
N ALA A 56 -1.16 13.99 17.75
CA ALA A 56 -0.30 13.74 16.61
C ALA A 56 -1.11 13.20 15.42
N VAL A 57 -0.94 13.85 14.27
CA VAL A 57 -1.47 13.41 12.97
C VAL A 57 -0.28 13.08 12.08
N SER A 58 -0.20 11.81 11.68
CA SER A 58 0.87 11.34 10.81
C SER A 58 0.45 11.37 9.35
N THR A 59 1.22 12.07 8.52
CA THR A 59 1.00 12.17 7.07
C THR A 59 2.27 11.76 6.35
N SER A 60 2.26 10.55 5.81
CA SER A 60 3.38 10.00 5.04
C SER A 60 2.98 9.74 3.59
N PHE A 61 3.88 10.04 2.66
CA PHE A 61 3.83 9.47 1.31
C PHE A 61 4.40 8.05 1.38
N GLN A 62 3.66 7.09 0.83
CA GLN A 62 4.06 5.70 0.75
C GLN A 62 4.04 5.23 -0.71
N LEU A 63 5.02 4.40 -1.07
CA LEU A 63 5.13 3.74 -2.37
C LEU A 63 5.49 2.27 -2.15
N GLY A 64 4.73 1.37 -2.75
CA GLY A 64 4.93 -0.05 -2.55
C GLY A 64 4.21 -0.95 -3.55
N ASN A 65 4.16 -2.22 -3.17
CA ASN A 65 3.49 -3.27 -3.92
C ASN A 65 2.21 -3.67 -3.19
N MET A 66 1.18 -4.05 -3.95
CA MET A 66 -0.07 -4.59 -3.42
C MET A 66 -0.36 -5.93 -4.07
N VAL A 67 -0.73 -6.92 -3.27
CA VAL A 67 -1.21 -8.22 -3.72
C VAL A 67 -2.67 -8.34 -3.35
N LEU A 68 -3.50 -8.78 -4.30
CA LEU A 68 -4.90 -9.13 -4.09
C LEU A 68 -5.11 -10.62 -4.39
N SER A 69 -5.98 -11.28 -3.65
CA SER A 69 -6.29 -12.70 -3.77
C SER A 69 -7.76 -12.99 -3.52
N LYS A 70 -8.39 -13.87 -4.29
CA LYS A 70 -9.76 -14.36 -4.00
C LYS A 70 -9.84 -15.27 -2.77
N THR A 71 -8.70 -15.80 -2.33
CA THR A 71 -8.58 -16.64 -1.13
C THR A 71 -7.81 -15.90 -0.02
N PRO A 72 -8.04 -16.23 1.26
CA PRO A 72 -7.37 -15.56 2.38
C PRO A 72 -5.84 -15.57 2.28
N ILE A 73 -5.22 -14.41 2.50
CA ILE A 73 -3.76 -14.28 2.60
C ILE A 73 -3.34 -14.58 4.04
N HIS A 74 -2.79 -15.78 4.28
CA HIS A 74 -2.37 -16.19 5.63
C HIS A 74 -1.09 -15.51 6.12
N LEU A 75 -0.18 -15.15 5.20
CA LEU A 75 1.10 -14.51 5.52
C LEU A 75 1.51 -13.60 4.37
N SER A 76 2.01 -12.41 4.70
CA SER A 76 2.69 -11.52 3.76
C SER A 76 3.98 -11.01 4.38
N ARG A 77 5.04 -10.93 3.57
CA ARG A 77 6.32 -10.32 3.95
C ARG A 77 6.79 -9.42 2.84
N ASN A 78 7.01 -8.15 3.16
CA ASN A 78 7.71 -7.24 2.28
C ASN A 78 9.22 -7.42 2.47
N LEU A 79 9.97 -7.58 1.38
CA LEU A 79 11.41 -7.81 1.40
C LEU A 79 12.09 -6.69 0.62
N LEU A 80 12.95 -5.93 1.29
CA LEU A 80 13.83 -4.97 0.61
C LEU A 80 14.88 -5.73 -0.20
N LEU A 81 14.99 -5.38 -1.48
CA LEU A 81 15.91 -5.96 -2.45
C LEU A 81 16.95 -4.92 -2.90
N PRO A 82 18.16 -5.35 -3.32
CA PRO A 82 18.65 -6.73 -3.26
C PRO A 82 18.97 -7.14 -1.82
N ARG A 83 18.67 -8.40 -1.47
CA ARG A 83 19.17 -8.97 -0.21
C ARG A 83 20.65 -9.27 -0.39
N SER A 84 21.53 -8.70 0.43
CA SER A 84 22.91 -9.20 0.50
C SER A 84 22.86 -10.66 0.94
N ARG A 85 23.67 -11.52 0.32
CA ARG A 85 23.86 -12.89 0.80
C ARG A 85 24.38 -12.78 2.24
N SER A 86 23.65 -13.40 3.18
CA SER A 86 24.13 -13.66 4.54
C SER A 86 25.24 -14.69 4.49
#